data_AF-A0AA39SFR6-F1
#
_entry.id   AF-A0AA39SFR6-F1
#
_cell.length_a   1.000
_cell.length_b   1.000
_cell.length_c   1.000
_cell.angle_alpha   90.00
_cell.angle_beta   90.00
_cell.angle_gamma   90.00
#
_symmetry.space_group_name_H-M   'P 1'
#
loop_
_entity.id
_entity.type
_entity.pdbx_description
1 polymer ?
#
loop_
_entity_poly.entity_id
_entity_poly.type
_entity_poly.pdbx_seq_one_letter_code
_entity_poly.pdbx_strand_id
1 'polypeptide(L)'
;MGNSENESSSTTSSKSVNETVNGSHRFTIKGYSLAKGMGPGKCISSDVFTVGGYDWAIYFYPDGKNPEDSSVYVSVFIALASEGTDVRALFELTLVDQSGKGKHKVHSHFDRALESGPYTLKYRGSMWGYKRFF
;
A
#
# COMPACT_ATOMS: atom_id res chain seq x y z
N MET A 1 -27.61 50.58 -43.24
CA MET A 1 -27.39 49.12 -43.39
C MET A 1 -26.19 48.78 -42.53
N GLY A 2 -26.41 47.89 -41.57
CA GLY A 2 -25.46 47.61 -40.48
C GLY A 2 -24.35 46.64 -40.86
N ASN A 3 -23.36 46.56 -39.98
CA ASN A 3 -22.79 45.28 -39.54
C ASN A 3 -22.02 45.55 -38.24
N SER A 4 -22.57 45.07 -37.13
CA SER A 4 -21.85 44.92 -35.86
C SER A 4 -21.39 43.47 -35.81
N GLU A 5 -20.11 43.24 -36.08
CA GLU A 5 -19.48 41.93 -35.91
C GLU A 5 -19.33 41.68 -34.41
N ASN A 6 -20.23 40.85 -33.88
CA ASN A 6 -20.20 40.40 -32.50
C ASN A 6 -19.25 39.19 -32.43
N GLU A 7 -17.95 39.43 -32.26
CA GLU A 7 -16.98 38.38 -31.99
C GLU A 7 -17.26 37.77 -30.60
N SER A 8 -18.11 36.75 -30.56
CA SER A 8 -18.29 35.92 -29.38
C SER A 8 -17.02 35.09 -29.17
N SER A 9 -16.11 35.57 -28.32
CA SER A 9 -14.96 34.79 -27.91
C SER A 9 -15.43 33.53 -27.18
N SER A 10 -15.15 32.36 -27.76
CA SER A 10 -15.48 31.08 -27.16
C SER A 10 -14.52 30.83 -25.99
N THR A 11 -14.95 31.19 -24.78
CA THR A 11 -14.17 30.96 -23.57
C THR A 11 -14.17 29.47 -23.22
N THR A 12 -12.99 28.86 -23.08
CA THR A 12 -12.86 27.48 -22.60
C THR A 12 -12.33 27.47 -21.16
N SER A 13 -12.75 26.47 -20.38
CA SER A 13 -12.31 26.28 -19.00
C SER A 13 -12.01 24.80 -18.79
N SER A 14 -10.98 24.50 -18.00
CA SER A 14 -10.64 23.14 -17.56
C SER A 14 -10.37 23.14 -16.05
N LYS A 15 -10.49 21.96 -15.43
CA LYS A 15 -10.17 21.73 -14.02
C LYS A 15 -9.37 20.44 -13.89
N SER A 16 -8.43 20.43 -12.97
CA SER A 16 -7.71 19.23 -12.53
C SER A 16 -8.24 18.82 -11.17
N VAL A 17 -8.57 17.53 -11.00
CA VAL A 17 -9.08 16.95 -9.76
C VAL A 17 -8.16 15.80 -9.38
N ASN A 18 -7.66 15.82 -8.15
CA ASN A 18 -6.85 14.74 -7.59
C ASN A 18 -7.61 14.15 -6.40
N GLU A 19 -8.05 12.91 -6.53
CA GLU A 19 -8.79 12.19 -5.49
C GLU A 19 -8.00 10.98 -4.99
N THR A 20 -8.17 10.68 -3.70
CA THR A 20 -7.60 9.49 -3.07
C THR A 20 -8.70 8.48 -2.83
N VAL A 21 -8.56 7.27 -3.37
CA VAL A 21 -9.46 6.15 -3.09
C VAL A 21 -8.90 5.37 -1.90
N ASN A 22 -9.70 5.27 -0.83
CA ASN A 22 -9.34 4.51 0.37
C ASN A 22 -9.88 3.08 0.30
N GLY A 23 -9.10 2.13 0.79
CA GLY A 23 -9.50 0.73 0.94
C GLY A 23 -8.71 0.05 2.04
N SER A 24 -9.24 -1.06 2.56
CA SER A 24 -8.57 -1.86 3.58
C SER A 24 -8.74 -3.35 3.29
N HIS A 25 -7.75 -4.14 3.69
CA HIS A 25 -7.77 -5.58 3.54
C HIS A 25 -7.23 -6.23 4.81
N ARG A 26 -7.90 -7.29 5.28
CA ARG A 26 -7.51 -8.03 6.48
C ARG A 26 -6.98 -9.40 6.11
N PHE A 27 -5.68 -9.59 6.27
CA PHE A 27 -5.02 -10.87 6.06
C PHE A 27 -4.83 -11.59 7.40
N THR A 28 -5.35 -12.82 7.52
CA THR A 28 -5.31 -13.62 8.76
C THR A 28 -4.51 -14.90 8.55
N ILE A 29 -3.41 -15.06 9.28
CA ILE A 29 -2.59 -16.27 9.28
C ILE A 29 -3.02 -17.14 10.47
N LYS A 30 -3.67 -18.27 10.18
CA LYS A 30 -3.96 -19.28 11.20
C LYS A 30 -2.75 -20.20 11.38
N GLY A 31 -2.46 -20.58 12.63
CA GLY A 31 -1.32 -21.45 12.93
C GLY A 31 0.05 -20.78 12.76
N TYR A 32 0.16 -19.47 13.06
CA TYR A 32 1.42 -18.72 12.95
C TYR A 32 2.63 -19.41 13.59
N SER A 33 2.44 -20.12 14.71
CA SER A 33 3.52 -20.89 15.35
C SER A 33 4.15 -21.95 14.44
N LEU A 34 3.39 -22.51 13.50
CA LEU A 34 3.88 -23.46 12.49
C LEU A 34 4.54 -22.75 11.29
N ALA A 35 4.14 -21.51 11.03
CA ALA A 35 4.76 -20.66 10.00
C ALA A 35 6.11 -20.09 10.45
N LYS A 36 6.34 -19.98 11.76
CA LYS A 36 7.65 -19.60 12.29
C LYS A 36 8.65 -20.75 12.15
N GLY A 37 9.86 -20.44 11.73
CA GLY A 37 10.88 -21.43 11.38
C GLY A 37 10.85 -21.88 9.92
N MET A 38 10.01 -21.27 9.06
CA MET A 38 10.07 -21.46 7.60
C MET A 38 11.42 -21.00 7.01
N GLY A 39 12.11 -20.11 7.72
CA GLY A 39 13.41 -19.58 7.36
C GLY A 39 13.34 -18.23 6.66
N PRO A 40 14.43 -17.44 6.70
CA PRO A 40 14.47 -16.10 6.14
C PRO A 40 14.14 -16.07 4.65
N GLY A 41 13.41 -15.03 4.24
CA GLY A 41 12.99 -14.83 2.86
C GLY A 41 11.82 -15.71 2.40
N LYS A 42 11.36 -16.66 3.22
CA LYS A 42 10.10 -17.37 2.97
C LYS A 42 8.93 -16.51 3.41
N CYS A 43 7.89 -16.47 2.58
CA CYS A 43 6.72 -15.65 2.83
C CYS A 43 5.42 -16.42 2.68
N ILE A 44 4.37 -15.84 3.27
CA ILE A 44 2.98 -16.21 3.09
C ILE A 44 2.31 -14.98 2.48
N SER A 45 1.65 -15.16 1.34
CA SER A 45 0.91 -14.10 0.65
C SER A 45 -0.56 -14.11 1.06
N SER A 46 -1.18 -12.93 1.08
CA SER A 46 -2.64 -12.80 1.06
C SER A 46 -3.21 -13.19 -0.29
N ASP A 47 -4.53 -13.30 -0.36
CA ASP A 47 -5.26 -13.18 -1.61
C ASP A 47 -5.07 -11.78 -2.21
N VAL A 48 -5.30 -11.68 -3.51
CA VAL A 48 -5.29 -10.40 -4.23
C VAL A 48 -6.55 -9.61 -3.88
N PHE A 49 -6.39 -8.31 -3.66
CA PHE A 49 -7.50 -7.39 -3.42
C PHE A 49 -7.35 -6.10 -4.20
N THR A 50 -8.47 -5.49 -4.60
CA THR A 50 -8.48 -4.32 -5.49
C THR A 50 -8.82 -3.05 -4.72
N VAL A 51 -8.01 -2.00 -4.88
CA VAL A 51 -8.26 -0.65 -4.34
C VAL A 51 -7.78 0.38 -5.36
N GLY A 52 -8.61 1.40 -5.62
CA GLY A 52 -8.25 2.49 -6.55
C GLY A 52 -8.04 2.02 -8.00
N GLY A 53 -8.63 0.89 -8.39
CA GLY A 53 -8.47 0.30 -9.73
C GLY A 53 -7.19 -0.52 -9.91
N TYR A 54 -6.42 -0.74 -8.84
CA TYR A 54 -5.21 -1.57 -8.87
C TYR A 54 -5.36 -2.78 -7.96
N ASP A 55 -4.70 -3.87 -8.34
CA ASP A 55 -4.66 -5.08 -7.55
C ASP A 55 -3.43 -5.08 -6.64
N TRP A 56 -3.62 -5.55 -5.42
CA TRP A 56 -2.62 -5.54 -4.37
C TRP A 56 -2.55 -6.91 -3.68
N ALA A 57 -1.40 -7.21 -3.09
CA ALA A 57 -1.25 -8.38 -2.21
C ALA A 57 -0.29 -8.06 -1.06
N ILE A 58 -0.58 -8.63 0.12
CA ILE A 58 0.28 -8.53 1.31
C ILE A 58 1.22 -9.74 1.33
N TYR A 59 2.49 -9.49 1.61
CA TYR A 59 3.53 -10.50 1.80
C TYR A 59 4.03 -10.42 3.23
N PHE A 60 3.81 -11.51 3.98
CA PHE A 60 4.26 -11.65 5.35
C PHE A 60 5.44 -12.62 5.42
N TYR A 61 6.54 -12.19 6.04
CA TYR A 61 7.74 -13.00 6.24
C TYR A 61 7.88 -13.31 7.74
N PRO A 62 7.53 -14.53 8.19
CA PRO A 62 7.57 -14.89 9.60
C PRO A 62 8.97 -14.78 10.21
N ASP A 63 10.01 -15.10 9.44
CA ASP A 63 11.41 -15.10 9.90
C ASP A 63 12.25 -13.99 9.24
N GLY A 64 11.60 -12.90 8.86
CA GLY A 64 12.24 -11.77 8.20
C GLY A 64 12.46 -11.99 6.70
N LYS A 65 12.53 -10.89 5.93
CA LYS A 65 12.76 -10.93 4.48
C LYS A 65 14.19 -11.33 4.13
N ASN A 66 15.16 -10.90 4.93
CA ASN A 66 16.58 -11.11 4.69
C ASN A 66 17.20 -11.93 5.84
N PRO A 67 18.28 -12.70 5.58
CA PRO A 67 18.99 -13.45 6.64
C PRO A 67 19.50 -12.57 7.79
N GLU A 68 19.87 -11.32 7.51
CA GLU A 68 20.31 -10.32 8.51
C GLU A 68 19.21 -9.88 9.49
N ASP A 69 17.95 -10.09 9.12
CA ASP A 69 16.77 -9.80 9.95
C ASP A 69 16.18 -11.10 10.56
N SER A 70 16.85 -12.24 10.33
CA SER A 70 16.39 -13.58 10.70
C SER A 70 16.14 -13.72 12.21
N SER A 71 15.07 -14.42 12.55
CA SER A 71 14.68 -14.87 13.91
C SER A 71 14.24 -13.81 14.92
N VAL A 72 14.64 -12.54 14.77
CA VAL A 72 14.30 -11.47 15.71
C VAL A 72 13.04 -10.72 15.31
N TYR A 73 12.84 -10.49 14.00
CA TYR A 73 11.73 -9.68 13.49
C TYR A 73 10.87 -10.42 12.47
N VAL A 74 9.61 -10.00 12.36
CA VAL A 74 8.78 -10.28 11.19
C VAL A 74 8.87 -9.12 10.19
N SER A 75 8.73 -9.43 8.90
CA SER A 75 8.62 -8.40 7.86
C SER A 75 7.26 -8.43 7.19
N VAL A 76 6.74 -7.25 6.83
CA VAL A 76 5.43 -7.10 6.17
C VAL A 76 5.57 -6.14 5.01
N PHE A 77 5.09 -6.55 3.84
CA PHE A 77 5.10 -5.74 2.63
C PHE A 77 3.74 -5.79 1.93
N ILE A 78 3.40 -4.73 1.23
CA ILE A 78 2.33 -4.68 0.23
C ILE A 78 2.96 -4.52 -1.14
N ALA A 79 2.49 -5.29 -2.11
CA ALA A 79 2.97 -5.23 -3.48
C ALA A 79 1.85 -4.92 -4.46
N LEU A 80 2.20 -4.23 -5.54
CA LEU A 80 1.33 -4.05 -6.69
C LEU A 80 1.24 -5.38 -7.46
N ALA A 81 0.04 -5.95 -7.55
CA ALA A 81 -0.21 -7.24 -8.20
C ALA A 81 -0.75 -7.09 -9.63
N SER A 82 -1.37 -5.95 -9.97
CA SER A 82 -1.78 -5.63 -11.34
C SER A 82 -0.64 -4.99 -12.13
N GLU A 83 -0.80 -4.93 -13.46
CA GLU A 83 0.02 -4.05 -14.29
C GLU A 83 -0.30 -2.59 -13.97
N GLY A 84 0.72 -1.73 -14.00
CA GLY A 84 0.58 -0.30 -13.71
C GLY A 84 1.95 0.36 -13.60
N THR A 85 2.04 1.62 -14.03
CA THR A 85 3.26 2.43 -13.96
C THR A 85 3.00 3.63 -13.08
N ASP A 86 3.96 3.95 -12.20
CA ASP A 86 3.91 5.11 -11.30
C ASP A 86 2.64 5.20 -10.44
N VAL A 87 2.17 4.05 -9.92
CA VAL A 87 1.03 3.99 -9.01
C VAL A 87 1.41 4.62 -7.67
N ARG A 88 0.74 5.72 -7.32
CA ARG A 88 0.97 6.44 -6.07
C ARG A 88 0.00 5.98 -5.00
N ALA A 89 0.51 5.57 -3.84
CA ALA A 89 -0.31 5.10 -2.74
C ALA A 89 0.27 5.50 -1.37
N LEU A 90 -0.63 5.67 -0.41
CA LEU A 90 -0.32 5.77 1.02
C LEU A 90 -0.73 4.46 1.67
N PHE A 91 0.09 3.97 2.59
CA PHE A 91 -0.15 2.69 3.24
C PHE A 91 -0.09 2.83 4.75
N GLU A 92 -0.96 2.07 5.40
CA GLU A 92 -0.88 1.76 6.82
C GLU A 92 -0.88 0.25 6.96
N LEU A 93 0.10 -0.27 7.70
CA LEU A 93 0.20 -1.67 8.03
C LEU A 93 -0.01 -1.82 9.54
N THR A 94 -1.01 -2.62 9.89
CA THR A 94 -1.42 -2.83 11.29
C THR A 94 -1.40 -4.31 11.62
N LEU A 95 -0.59 -4.69 12.61
CA LEU A 95 -0.68 -5.99 13.25
C LEU A 95 -1.68 -5.92 14.40
N VAL A 96 -2.77 -6.65 14.24
CA VAL A 96 -3.92 -6.60 15.14
C VAL A 96 -3.65 -7.44 16.40
N ASP A 97 -3.53 -6.77 17.54
CA ASP A 97 -3.63 -7.40 18.87
C ASP A 97 -4.93 -8.23 19.02
N GLN A 98 -4.74 -9.51 19.30
CA GLN A 98 -5.84 -10.47 19.50
C GLN A 98 -6.27 -10.58 20.96
N SER A 99 -5.55 -9.97 21.91
CA SER A 99 -5.87 -10.04 23.34
C SER A 99 -7.10 -9.22 23.75
N GLY A 100 -7.67 -8.43 22.82
CA GLY A 100 -8.79 -7.53 23.07
C GLY A 100 -8.41 -6.25 23.81
N LYS A 101 -7.12 -6.02 24.07
CA LYS A 101 -6.63 -4.82 24.79
C LYS A 101 -6.36 -3.64 23.86
N GLY A 102 -6.61 -3.78 22.56
CA GLY A 102 -6.44 -2.73 21.55
C GLY A 102 -4.98 -2.32 21.32
N LYS A 103 -4.00 -3.14 21.70
CA LYS A 103 -2.56 -2.82 21.59
C LYS A 103 -2.02 -3.15 20.20
N HIS A 104 -2.67 -2.64 19.16
CA HIS A 104 -2.25 -2.89 17.78
C HIS A 104 -0.88 -2.26 17.51
N LYS A 105 -0.04 -2.97 16.76
CA LYS A 105 1.23 -2.42 16.26
C LYS A 105 0.96 -1.80 14.89
N VAL A 106 0.92 -0.48 14.84
CA VAL A 106 0.60 0.30 13.63
C VAL A 106 1.88 0.94 13.11
N HIS A 107 2.11 0.80 11.80
CA HIS A 107 3.09 1.58 11.07
C HIS A 107 2.37 2.26 9.90
N SER A 108 2.23 3.59 10.00
CA SER A 108 1.46 4.40 9.07
C SER A 108 2.35 5.37 8.31
N HIS A 109 2.13 5.47 7.00
CA HIS A 109 2.69 6.53 6.16
C HIS A 109 1.75 7.72 6.03
N PHE A 110 0.52 7.64 6.57
CA PHE A 110 -0.45 8.75 6.54
C PHE A 110 0.03 9.95 7.38
N ASP A 111 0.63 9.70 8.54
CA ASP A 111 1.10 10.78 9.44
C ASP A 111 2.36 11.49 8.93
N ARG A 112 3.12 10.86 8.02
CA ARG A 112 4.33 11.41 7.38
C ARG A 112 4.07 12.12 6.05
N ALA A 113 2.80 12.24 5.65
CA ALA A 113 2.42 12.76 4.34
C ALA A 113 2.93 14.19 4.05
N LEU A 114 3.31 14.98 5.08
CA LEU A 114 3.86 16.32 4.88
C LEU A 114 5.33 16.34 4.46
N GLU A 115 6.14 15.31 4.78
CA GLU A 115 7.59 15.29 4.47
C GLU A 115 7.96 14.32 3.34
N SER A 116 7.23 13.21 3.19
CA SER A 116 7.38 12.31 2.06
C SER A 116 6.00 11.95 1.56
N GLY A 117 5.61 12.50 0.41
CA GLY A 117 4.33 12.23 -0.22
C GLY A 117 4.07 10.74 -0.52
N PRO A 118 3.02 10.41 -1.29
CA PRO A 118 2.65 9.02 -1.56
C PRO A 118 3.82 8.25 -2.17
N TYR A 119 3.98 7.00 -1.74
CA TYR A 119 4.98 6.11 -2.30
C TYR A 119 4.61 5.75 -3.74
N THR A 120 5.59 5.74 -4.64
CA THR A 120 5.37 5.43 -6.05
C THR A 120 5.84 4.03 -6.37
N LEU A 121 4.91 3.13 -6.69
CA LEU A 121 5.18 1.79 -7.18
C LEU A 121 5.30 1.81 -8.70
N LYS A 122 6.47 1.41 -9.19
CA LYS A 122 6.88 1.66 -10.58
C LYS A 122 6.33 0.65 -11.59
N TYR A 123 6.12 -0.59 -11.15
CA TYR A 123 5.69 -1.70 -12.00
C TYR A 123 5.14 -2.84 -11.13
N ARG A 124 4.46 -3.81 -11.76
CA ARG A 124 3.96 -5.01 -11.09
C ARG A 124 5.06 -5.74 -10.32
N GLY A 125 4.79 -6.07 -9.06
CA GLY A 125 5.75 -6.70 -8.15
C GLY A 125 6.63 -5.71 -7.37
N SER A 126 6.57 -4.41 -7.71
CA SER A 126 7.08 -3.37 -6.80
C SER A 126 6.39 -3.50 -5.45
N MET A 127 7.14 -3.31 -4.37
CA MET A 127 6.64 -3.49 -3.00
C MET A 127 7.08 -2.37 -2.08
N TRP A 128 6.25 -2.09 -1.09
CA TRP A 128 6.53 -1.18 0.02
C TRP A 128 6.24 -1.88 1.35
N GLY A 129 7.00 -1.59 2.39
CA GLY A 129 6.77 -2.19 3.70
C GLY A 129 7.97 -2.10 4.62
N TYR A 130 7.96 -2.91 5.68
CA TYR A 130 8.94 -2.85 6.76
C TYR A 130 9.67 -4.18 6.88
N LYS A 131 11.01 -4.12 6.80
CA LYS A 131 11.89 -5.27 7.08
C LYS A 131 11.82 -5.70 8.55
N ARG A 132 11.71 -4.74 9.47
CA ARG A 132 11.62 -4.97 10.92
C ARG A 132 10.31 -4.39 11.43
N PHE A 133 9.24 -5.15 11.28
CA PHE A 133 7.90 -4.69 11.61
C PHE A 133 7.56 -4.91 13.09
N PHE A 134 7.88 -6.10 13.62
CA PHE A 134 7.71 -6.46 15.03
C PHE A 134 8.78 -7.46 15.44
#